data_AF-A0AAW4PVD8-F1
#
_entry.id   AF-A0AAW4PVD8-F1
#
_cell.length_a   1.000
_cell.length_b   1.000
_cell.length_c   1.000
_cell.angle_alpha   90.00
_cell.angle_beta   90.00
_cell.angle_gamma   90.00
#
_symmetry.space_group_name_H-M   'P 1'
#
loop_
_entity.id
_entity.type
_entity.pdbx_description
1 polymer ?
#
loop_
_entity_poly.entity_id
_entity_poly.type
_entity_poly.pdbx_seq_one_letter_code
_entity_poly.pdbx_strand_id
1 'polypeptide(L)'
;MDETIPDYERFERRQLANDRDKERTAALRFDESVAHDLVEDLRAEGVIDVVPDEQLLVHSPSGRAFGSDKAVAYFHTGWQAATADDGE
;
A
#
# COMPACT_ATOMS: atom_id res chain seq x y z
N MET A 1 -21.15 25.17 43.96
CA MET A 1 -22.14 24.11 43.79
C MET A 1 -22.75 24.35 42.42
N ASP A 2 -22.16 23.71 41.42
CA ASP A 2 -22.62 22.42 40.87
C ASP A 2 -23.62 22.74 39.73
N GLU A 3 -23.48 22.39 38.46
CA GLU A 3 -22.58 21.51 37.72
C GLU A 3 -22.52 22.08 36.28
N THR A 4 -21.34 22.41 35.76
CA THR A 4 -21.15 22.60 34.31
C THR A 4 -20.11 21.60 33.87
N ILE A 5 -20.53 20.34 33.79
CA ILE A 5 -19.72 19.26 33.22
C ILE A 5 -20.02 19.26 31.72
N PRO A 6 -19.07 19.65 30.85
CA PRO A 6 -19.26 19.50 29.42
C PRO A 6 -19.09 18.02 29.02
N ASP A 7 -20.11 17.53 28.31
CA ASP A 7 -20.30 16.18 27.77
C ASP A 7 -19.24 15.86 26.68
N TYR A 8 -18.03 15.47 27.08
CA TYR A 8 -16.98 15.02 26.16
C TYR A 8 -16.75 13.50 26.15
N GLU A 9 -17.58 12.71 26.85
CA GLU A 9 -17.45 11.24 26.95
C GLU A 9 -18.35 10.47 25.97
N ARG A 10 -18.48 10.94 24.72
CA ARG A 10 -19.26 10.21 23.71
C ARG A 10 -18.62 10.21 22.31
N PHE A 11 -17.30 10.02 22.26
CA PHE A 11 -16.60 9.80 20.99
C PHE A 11 -15.95 8.40 20.86
N GLU A 12 -16.19 7.49 21.80
CA GLU A 12 -15.43 6.24 21.88
C GLU A 12 -16.09 4.97 21.29
N ARG A 13 -17.18 5.03 20.52
CA ARG A 13 -17.78 3.75 20.07
C ARG A 13 -18.51 3.72 18.74
N ARG A 14 -17.87 4.22 17.67
CA ARG A 14 -18.33 3.95 16.30
C ARG A 14 -17.24 3.96 15.23
N GLN A 15 -16.11 3.31 15.51
CA GLN A 15 -15.07 3.00 14.49
C GLN A 15 -14.45 1.62 14.75
N LEU A 16 -15.25 0.61 15.14
CA LEU A 16 -14.75 -0.75 15.36
C LEU A 16 -15.63 -1.78 14.63
N ALA A 17 -15.86 -1.53 13.34
CA ALA A 17 -16.49 -2.49 12.41
C ALA A 17 -15.79 -2.49 11.05
N ASN A 18 -14.48 -2.25 11.04
CA ASN A 18 -13.62 -2.57 9.89
C ASN A 18 -12.26 -3.12 10.32
N ASP A 19 -12.23 -3.73 11.49
CA ASP A 19 -11.06 -4.41 12.04
C ASP A 19 -11.47 -5.89 12.09
N ARG A 20 -10.65 -6.81 11.53
CA ARG A 20 -10.78 -8.28 11.66
C ARG A 20 -11.55 -9.15 10.66
N ASP A 21 -11.80 -8.72 9.42
CA ASP A 21 -12.10 -9.72 8.34
C ASP A 21 -11.45 -9.40 6.99
N LYS A 22 -10.86 -8.21 6.82
CA LYS A 22 -10.01 -7.90 5.65
C LYS A 22 -8.56 -8.35 5.82
N GLU A 23 -8.18 -8.79 7.03
CA GLU A 23 -6.79 -9.12 7.40
C GLU A 23 -6.41 -10.59 7.13
N ARG A 24 -7.34 -11.44 6.66
CA ARG A 24 -7.08 -12.88 6.44
C ARG A 24 -7.11 -13.35 4.97
N THR A 25 -7.41 -12.50 4.00
CA THR A 25 -7.55 -12.96 2.59
C THR A 25 -6.51 -12.35 1.63
N ALA A 26 -5.79 -11.30 2.04
CA ALA A 26 -4.72 -10.69 1.23
C ALA A 26 -3.30 -11.16 1.59
N ALA A 27 -3.15 -11.92 2.69
CA ALA A 27 -1.85 -12.42 3.16
C ALA A 27 -1.21 -13.49 2.24
N LEU A 28 -1.83 -13.81 1.10
CA LEU A 28 -1.40 -14.87 0.16
C LEU A 28 -1.03 -14.37 -1.25
N ARG A 29 -1.03 -13.05 -1.52
CA ARG A 29 -0.94 -12.58 -2.92
C ARG A 29 0.49 -12.38 -3.44
N PHE A 30 1.49 -12.17 -2.57
CA PHE A 30 2.89 -12.03 -3.00
C PHE A 30 3.84 -12.67 -1.99
N ASP A 31 4.34 -13.86 -2.33
CA ASP A 31 5.56 -14.40 -1.74
C ASP A 31 6.74 -13.50 -2.10
N GLU A 32 7.79 -13.49 -1.27
CA GLU A 32 8.96 -12.63 -1.49
C GLU A 32 9.65 -12.92 -2.82
N SER A 33 9.72 -14.20 -3.21
CA SER A 33 10.26 -14.61 -4.52
C SER A 33 9.44 -14.06 -5.69
N VAL A 34 8.11 -14.06 -5.58
CA VAL A 34 7.22 -13.55 -6.64
C VAL A 34 7.32 -12.02 -6.74
N ALA A 35 7.41 -11.34 -5.60
CA ALA A 35 7.61 -9.89 -5.57
C ALA A 35 8.97 -9.50 -6.16
N HIS A 36 10.02 -10.29 -5.91
CA HIS A 36 11.34 -10.06 -6.47
C HIS A 36 11.33 -10.22 -7.99
N ASP A 37 10.81 -11.34 -8.50
CA ASP A 37 10.70 -11.63 -9.94
C ASP A 37 9.91 -10.54 -10.68
N LEU A 38 8.78 -10.10 -10.11
CA LEU A 38 8.00 -8.99 -10.66
C LEU A 38 8.80 -7.67 -10.67
N VAL A 39 9.53 -7.37 -9.59
CA VAL A 39 10.35 -6.14 -9.56
C VAL A 39 11.49 -6.20 -10.57
N GLU A 40 12.08 -7.37 -10.81
CA GLU A 40 13.08 -7.55 -11.87
C GLU A 40 12.48 -7.31 -13.26
N ASP A 41 11.29 -7.85 -13.54
CA ASP A 41 10.56 -7.60 -14.79
C ASP A 41 10.26 -6.10 -14.97
N LEU A 42 9.69 -5.45 -13.95
CA LEU A 42 9.39 -4.02 -13.98
C LEU A 42 10.63 -3.13 -14.12
N ARG A 43 11.81 -3.58 -13.63
CA ARG A 43 13.09 -2.89 -13.88
C ARG A 43 13.52 -3.06 -15.34
N ALA A 44 13.37 -4.25 -15.91
CA ALA A 44 13.67 -4.50 -17.32
C ALA A 44 12.78 -3.67 -18.26
N GLU A 45 11.53 -3.43 -17.86
CA GLU A 45 10.60 -2.54 -18.56
C GLU A 45 10.87 -1.04 -18.34
N GLY A 46 11.76 -0.68 -17.40
CA GLY A 46 12.03 0.71 -17.04
C GLY A 46 10.93 1.38 -16.20
N VAL A 47 10.02 0.60 -15.64
CA VAL A 47 8.98 1.07 -14.71
C VAL A 47 9.57 1.35 -13.34
N ILE A 48 10.57 0.58 -12.92
CA ILE A 48 11.30 0.78 -11.66
C ILE A 48 12.72 1.28 -11.93
N ASP A 49 13.05 2.45 -11.37
CA ASP A 49 14.40 2.97 -11.30
C ASP A 49 15.04 2.60 -9.96
N VAL A 50 16.29 2.14 -9.98
CA VAL A 50 17.01 1.75 -8.76
C VAL A 50 17.94 2.88 -8.35
N VAL A 51 17.76 3.37 -7.12
CA VAL A 51 18.65 4.38 -6.52
C VAL A 51 19.62 3.64 -5.60
N PRO A 52 20.85 3.30 -6.07
CA PRO A 52 21.78 2.47 -5.31
C PRO A 52 22.29 3.16 -4.05
N ASP A 53 22.39 4.49 -4.05
CA ASP A 53 22.88 5.28 -2.91
C ASP A 53 21.98 5.12 -1.69
N GLU A 54 20.66 5.12 -1.92
CA GLU A 54 19.64 5.02 -0.89
C GLU A 54 19.08 3.61 -0.74
N GLN A 55 19.48 2.68 -1.61
CA GLN A 55 18.91 1.33 -1.73
C GLN A 55 17.38 1.36 -1.89
N LEU A 56 16.90 2.32 -2.69
CA LEU A 56 15.48 2.55 -2.96
C LEU A 56 15.09 2.18 -4.39
N LEU A 57 13.82 1.85 -4.55
CA LEU A 57 13.16 1.48 -5.78
C LEU A 57 12.12 2.53 -6.10
N VAL A 58 12.30 3.26 -7.19
CA VAL A 58 11.41 4.35 -7.58
C VAL A 58 10.49 3.86 -8.68
N HIS A 59 9.18 3.88 -8.41
CA HIS A 59 8.17 3.62 -9.43
C HIS A 59 8.03 4.85 -10.32
N SER A 60 8.65 4.79 -11.50
CA SER A 60 8.76 5.90 -12.46
C SER A 60 7.41 6.53 -12.83
N PRO A 61 6.33 5.76 -13.12
CA PRO A 61 5.03 6.35 -13.47
C PRO A 61 4.39 7.20 -12.36
N SER A 62 4.71 6.91 -11.10
CA SER A 62 4.14 7.62 -9.94
C SER A 62 5.15 8.48 -9.18
N GLY A 63 6.44 8.39 -9.51
CA GLY A 63 7.54 9.04 -8.80
C GLY A 63 7.75 8.57 -7.35
N ARG A 64 7.16 7.44 -6.95
CA ARG A 64 7.16 7.01 -5.55
C ARG A 64 8.30 6.04 -5.26
N ALA A 65 9.06 6.31 -4.20
CA ALA A 65 10.16 5.46 -3.74
C ALA A 65 9.72 4.40 -2.72
N PHE A 66 10.35 3.23 -2.77
CA PHE A 66 10.07 2.07 -1.92
C PHE A 66 11.38 1.41 -1.49
N GLY A 67 11.45 0.95 -0.24
CA GLY A 67 12.60 0.22 0.30
C GLY A 67 12.44 -1.31 0.26
N SER A 68 11.45 -1.84 -0.46
CA SER A 68 11.16 -3.28 -0.47
C SER A 68 10.46 -3.71 -1.75
N ASP A 69 10.90 -4.83 -2.33
CA ASP A 69 10.33 -5.40 -3.55
C ASP A 69 8.82 -5.68 -3.38
N LYS A 70 8.43 -6.25 -2.23
CA LYS A 70 7.02 -6.47 -1.87
C LYS A 70 6.19 -5.19 -1.93
N ALA A 71 6.71 -4.08 -1.42
CA ALA A 71 5.97 -2.81 -1.40
C ALA A 71 5.74 -2.27 -2.82
N VAL A 72 6.75 -2.40 -3.69
CA VAL A 72 6.63 -2.07 -5.11
C VAL A 72 5.59 -2.97 -5.79
N ALA A 73 5.67 -4.29 -5.60
CA ALA A 73 4.75 -5.26 -6.21
C ALA A 73 3.29 -4.98 -5.85
N TYR A 74 2.99 -4.76 -4.57
CA TYR A 74 1.64 -4.40 -4.12
C TYR A 74 1.16 -3.08 -4.72
N PHE A 75 2.02 -2.06 -4.71
CA PHE A 75 1.68 -0.76 -5.24
C PHE A 75 1.40 -0.81 -6.75
N HIS A 76 2.30 -1.42 -7.53
CA HIS A 76 2.18 -1.52 -8.98
C HIS A 76 0.92 -2.30 -9.38
N THR A 77 0.62 -3.41 -8.70
CA THR A 77 -0.59 -4.21 -8.97
C THR A 77 -1.87 -3.42 -8.70
N GLY A 78 -1.92 -2.67 -7.59
CA GLY A 78 -3.06 -1.79 -7.29
C GLY A 78 -3.19 -0.63 -8.27
N TRP A 79 -2.05 -0.07 -8.70
CA TRP A 79 -2.01 0.99 -9.70
C TRP A 79 -2.50 0.51 -11.07
N GLN A 80 -2.04 -0.65 -11.55
CA GLN A 80 -2.51 -1.35 -12.76
C GLN A 80 -4.04 -1.55 -12.73
N ALA A 81 -4.58 -2.04 -11.61
CA ALA A 81 -6.02 -2.24 -11.48
C ALA A 81 -6.81 -0.93 -11.58
N ALA A 82 -6.30 0.16 -11.00
CA ALA A 82 -6.94 1.47 -11.07
C ALA A 82 -6.84 2.12 -12.46
N THR A 83 -5.69 1.99 -13.16
CA THR A 83 -5.53 2.53 -14.53
C THR A 83 -6.29 1.71 -15.58
N ALA A 84 -6.59 0.43 -15.32
CA ALA A 84 -7.40 -0.38 -16.21
C ALA A 84 -8.90 -0.01 -16.15
N ASP A 85 -9.37 0.47 -14.98
CA ASP A 85 -10.76 0.86 -14.73
C ASP A 85 -11.09 2.26 -15.27
N ASP A 86 -10.10 3.17 -15.36
CA ASP A 86 -10.24 4.54 -15.88
C ASP A 86 -10.45 4.60 -17.42
N GLY A 87 -10.50 3.45 -18.10
CA GLY A 87 -10.60 3.31 -19.55
C GLY A 87 -11.98 2.95 -20.12
N GLU A 88 -13.06 2.96 -19.31
CA GLU A 88 -14.44 2.68 -19.76
C GLU A 88 -15.30 3.93 -20.07
#